data_AF-A0A834Q7G0-F1
#
_entry.id   AF-A0A834Q7G0-F1
#
_cell.length_a   1.000
_cell.length_b   1.000
_cell.length_c   1.000
_cell.angle_alpha   90.00
_cell.angle_beta   90.00
_cell.angle_gamma   90.00
#
_symmetry.space_group_name_H-M   'P 1'
#
loop_
_entity.id
_entity.type
_entity.pdbx_description
1 polymer ?
#
loop_
_entity_poly.entity_id
_entity_poly.type
_entity_poly.pdbx_seq_one_letter_code
_entity_poly.pdbx_strand_id
1 'polypeptide(L)'
;MRRDVRILLLGEAQVGKTSLILSLVGEEFPEEVPARAEEITIPAAVTPERVPTHIVDFSEAEQTDEELREEIRKANVVCVVYDVSNETTIEKIRTKWIPLVNGRTERGPRLPIILVGNKVDLRSGSTMEAVLPIMSQFPEIETCVECSAKHLKNISELFYYAQKAVLHPTAPLYDPETKQLKPACTQALTRIFRLSDQDLDQALSDEELSAFQKSCFGHPLAPQALEDVKRVVCKNVVGGVQDNRLTLDGFLFLNTLFIQRGRHETTWTILRCFGYSDSLELTADYLCPRLHVPPGCSTELNHRGYQFLQQVFEKHDQDHDGALSPLELQNLFSVFPVAPWGPELPRTVRTDTSRLPLHGFLCQWTLVTYLDVQRCLEHLGYLGYPTLCEQDSQAQAITVTREKRLDQEKGQTQRNVLMCKVVGARGVGKSSFLQAFLGHSLRDTRASPGETPIHVINTVLVSGQEKYLIVSAGSEIPMCPCHLVDLSQGGPWGGQLLGTPLRAPSVPAM
;
A
#
# COMPACT_ATOMS: atom_id res chain seq x y z
N MET A 1 6.88 0.83 -7.54
CA MET A 1 6.94 1.71 -8.74
C MET A 1 7.87 1.07 -9.76
N ARG A 2 7.53 1.11 -11.05
CA ARG A 2 8.39 0.57 -12.12
C ARG A 2 9.69 1.36 -12.19
N ARG A 3 10.79 0.67 -12.52
CA ARG A 3 12.15 1.26 -12.53
C ARG A 3 12.52 1.86 -13.88
N ASP A 4 11.85 1.43 -14.94
CA ASP A 4 12.07 1.83 -16.32
C ASP A 4 10.79 1.53 -17.14
N VAL A 5 10.68 2.15 -18.31
CA VAL A 5 9.61 1.91 -19.28
C VAL A 5 10.21 1.60 -20.64
N ARG A 6 9.82 0.47 -21.24
CA ARG A 6 10.24 0.06 -22.58
C ARG A 6 9.11 0.22 -23.60
N ILE A 7 9.31 1.10 -24.57
CA ILE A 7 8.40 1.43 -25.67
C ILE A 7 8.90 0.73 -26.94
N LEU A 8 8.07 -0.11 -27.55
CA LEU A 8 8.37 -0.78 -28.81
C LEU A 8 7.56 -0.16 -29.95
N LEU A 9 8.20 0.27 -31.02
CA LEU A 9 7.52 0.75 -32.23
C LEU A 9 7.35 -0.39 -33.24
N LEU A 10 6.11 -0.69 -33.60
CA LEU A 10 5.71 -1.69 -34.60
C LEU A 10 4.94 -1.03 -35.74
N GLY A 11 4.81 -1.71 -36.87
CA GLY A 11 4.11 -1.20 -38.04
C GLY A 11 4.81 -1.57 -39.34
N GLU A 12 4.14 -1.34 -40.45
CA GLU A 12 4.64 -1.70 -41.78
C GLU A 12 5.96 -1.01 -42.15
N ALA A 13 6.63 -1.54 -43.17
CA ALA A 13 7.79 -0.88 -43.74
C ALA A 13 7.43 0.54 -44.22
N GLN A 14 8.35 1.49 -44.06
CA GLN A 14 8.22 2.88 -44.54
C GLN A 14 7.08 3.73 -43.92
N VAL A 15 6.41 3.28 -42.86
CA VAL A 15 5.44 4.12 -42.12
C VAL A 15 6.10 5.21 -41.27
N GLY A 16 7.44 5.16 -41.12
CA GLY A 16 8.24 6.21 -40.46
C GLY A 16 8.53 5.98 -38.99
N LYS A 17 8.59 4.72 -38.53
CA LYS A 17 8.98 4.33 -37.15
C LYS A 17 10.34 4.92 -36.75
N THR A 18 11.37 4.61 -37.53
CA THR A 18 12.75 5.10 -37.35
C THR A 18 12.80 6.62 -37.38
N SER A 19 12.07 7.27 -38.28
CA SER A 19 12.02 8.74 -38.36
C SER A 19 11.42 9.37 -37.11
N LEU A 20 10.36 8.79 -36.52
CA LEU A 20 9.80 9.29 -35.25
C LEU A 20 10.83 9.25 -34.12
N ILE A 21 11.64 8.18 -34.06
CA ILE A 21 12.67 7.99 -33.03
C ILE A 21 13.83 8.97 -33.23
N LEU A 22 14.37 9.04 -34.44
CA LEU A 22 15.50 9.94 -34.75
C LEU A 22 15.09 11.41 -34.59
N SER A 23 13.88 11.78 -34.98
CA SER A 23 13.38 13.15 -34.80
C SER A 23 13.13 13.53 -33.34
N LEU A 24 12.84 12.57 -32.45
CA LEU A 24 12.78 12.85 -31.02
C LEU A 24 14.16 13.22 -30.46
N VAL A 25 15.21 12.54 -30.90
CA VAL A 25 16.57 12.70 -30.35
C VAL A 25 17.34 13.83 -31.01
N GLY A 26 17.22 13.96 -32.34
CA GLY A 26 17.92 14.99 -33.10
C GLY A 26 17.20 16.34 -33.15
N GLU A 27 15.94 16.41 -32.71
CA GLU A 27 15.08 17.59 -32.83
C GLU A 27 14.98 18.14 -34.28
N GLU A 28 15.21 17.28 -35.27
CA GLU A 28 15.12 17.59 -36.69
C GLU A 28 14.70 16.35 -37.51
N PHE A 29 14.30 16.55 -38.75
CA PHE A 29 13.97 15.42 -39.63
C PHE A 29 15.26 14.86 -40.26
N PRO A 30 15.56 13.55 -40.11
CA PRO A 30 16.79 12.97 -40.67
C PRO A 30 16.79 13.01 -42.20
N GLU A 31 17.90 13.44 -42.80
CA GLU A 31 18.09 13.41 -44.26
C GLU A 31 18.20 11.97 -44.79
N GLU A 32 18.90 11.11 -44.05
CA GLU A 32 19.04 9.68 -44.33
C GLU A 32 18.45 8.86 -43.19
N VAL A 33 17.53 7.94 -43.52
CA VAL A 33 16.84 7.09 -42.54
C VAL A 33 17.35 5.65 -42.68
N PRO A 34 18.04 5.09 -41.67
CA PRO A 34 18.46 3.69 -41.69
C PRO A 34 17.25 2.75 -41.63
N ALA A 35 17.46 1.46 -41.89
CA ALA A 35 16.38 0.48 -41.84
C ALA A 35 15.86 0.22 -40.41
N ARG A 36 16.67 0.52 -39.38
CA ARG A 36 16.34 0.44 -37.96
C ARG A 36 17.19 1.42 -37.14
N ALA A 37 16.61 2.02 -36.11
CA ALA A 37 17.36 2.80 -35.11
C ALA A 37 17.96 1.87 -34.04
N GLU A 38 19.12 2.24 -33.49
CA GLU A 38 19.64 1.61 -32.27
C GLU A 38 18.71 1.90 -31.08
N GLU A 39 18.73 1.03 -30.05
CA GLU A 39 17.90 1.23 -28.86
C GLU A 39 18.32 2.52 -28.13
N ILE A 40 17.37 3.44 -27.97
CA ILE A 40 17.60 4.75 -27.37
C ILE A 40 17.12 4.71 -25.93
N THR A 41 17.93 5.23 -25.01
CA THR A 41 17.53 5.39 -23.60
C THR A 41 17.42 6.86 -23.26
N ILE A 42 16.21 7.31 -22.94
CA ILE A 42 15.93 8.64 -22.40
C ILE A 42 16.15 8.59 -20.88
N PRO A 43 17.10 9.37 -20.33
CA PRO A 43 17.36 9.39 -18.89
C PRO A 43 16.15 9.87 -18.07
N ALA A 44 16.00 9.33 -16.84
CA ALA A 44 14.96 9.77 -15.91
C ALA A 44 14.90 11.30 -15.73
N ALA A 45 16.06 11.95 -15.68
CA ALA A 45 16.18 13.39 -15.43
C ALA A 45 15.50 14.28 -16.48
N VAL A 46 15.26 13.76 -17.70
CA VAL A 46 14.62 14.51 -18.78
C VAL A 46 13.17 14.06 -19.04
N THR A 47 12.71 13.01 -18.38
CA THR A 47 11.31 12.56 -18.47
C THR A 47 10.43 13.24 -17.42
N PRO A 48 9.18 13.64 -17.74
CA PRO A 48 8.27 14.25 -16.78
C PRO A 48 8.02 13.37 -15.54
N GLU A 49 7.91 12.06 -15.73
CA GLU A 49 7.61 11.08 -14.69
C GLU A 49 8.85 10.62 -13.90
N ARG A 50 10.05 11.12 -14.25
CA ARG A 50 11.35 10.73 -13.66
C ARG A 50 11.64 9.23 -13.73
N VAL A 51 11.22 8.59 -14.81
CA VAL A 51 11.44 7.16 -15.08
C VAL A 51 12.23 7.03 -16.39
N PRO A 52 13.37 6.31 -16.41
CA PRO A 52 14.10 6.05 -17.64
C PRO A 52 13.20 5.37 -18.69
N THR A 53 13.30 5.80 -19.94
CA THR A 53 12.48 5.27 -21.04
C THR A 53 13.37 4.71 -22.14
N HIS A 54 13.21 3.43 -22.44
CA HIS A 54 13.86 2.73 -23.53
C HIS A 54 12.95 2.73 -24.76
N ILE A 55 13.45 3.16 -25.91
CA ILE A 55 12.71 3.20 -27.17
C ILE A 55 13.36 2.24 -28.15
N VAL A 56 12.56 1.31 -28.64
CA VAL A 56 13.01 0.19 -29.48
C VAL A 56 12.31 0.27 -30.82
N ASP A 57 13.10 0.23 -31.89
CA ASP A 57 12.62 0.16 -33.27
C ASP A 57 12.62 -1.29 -33.75
N PHE A 58 11.53 -1.71 -34.39
CA PHE A 58 11.45 -3.01 -35.06
C PHE A 58 11.53 -2.86 -36.57
N SER A 59 12.37 -3.68 -37.20
CA SER A 59 12.48 -3.72 -38.66
C SER A 59 12.43 -5.14 -39.20
N GLU A 60 11.44 -5.44 -40.05
CA GLU A 60 11.32 -6.74 -40.73
C GLU A 60 12.49 -7.03 -41.69
N ALA A 61 13.24 -6.01 -42.09
CA ALA A 61 14.42 -6.17 -42.94
C ALA A 61 15.65 -6.69 -42.18
N GLU A 62 15.73 -6.41 -40.87
CA GLU A 62 16.88 -6.75 -40.03
C GLU A 62 16.58 -7.82 -38.99
N GLN A 63 15.32 -8.00 -38.61
CA GLN A 63 14.91 -8.85 -37.50
C GLN A 63 13.87 -9.89 -37.94
N THR A 64 13.97 -11.07 -37.34
CA THR A 64 13.08 -12.22 -37.54
C THR A 64 11.81 -12.13 -36.71
N ASP A 65 10.80 -12.92 -37.07
CA ASP A 65 9.57 -13.08 -36.29
C ASP A 65 9.81 -13.58 -34.85
N GLU A 66 10.89 -14.33 -34.62
CA GLU A 66 11.25 -14.81 -33.28
C GLU A 66 11.78 -13.67 -32.42
N GLU A 67 12.67 -12.83 -32.97
CA GLU A 67 13.16 -11.62 -32.31
C GLU A 67 12.01 -10.64 -32.02
N LEU A 68 11.10 -10.42 -32.98
CA LEU A 68 9.90 -9.60 -32.76
C LEU A 68 9.10 -10.06 -31.53
N ARG A 69 8.91 -11.37 -31.37
CA ARG A 69 8.18 -11.92 -30.22
C ARG A 69 8.93 -11.68 -28.92
N GLU A 70 10.25 -11.81 -28.90
CA GLU A 70 11.06 -11.46 -27.72
C GLU A 70 10.94 -9.97 -27.37
N GLU A 71 10.95 -9.10 -28.38
CA GLU A 71 10.83 -7.66 -28.19
C GLU A 71 9.45 -7.26 -27.63
N ILE A 72 8.38 -7.90 -28.10
CA ILE A 72 7.02 -7.72 -27.56
C ILE A 72 6.95 -8.20 -26.11
N ARG A 73 7.57 -9.33 -25.75
CA ARG A 73 7.56 -9.83 -24.36
C ARG A 73 8.27 -8.92 -23.38
N LYS A 74 9.33 -8.24 -23.82
CA LYS A 74 10.09 -7.28 -23.01
C LYS A 74 9.43 -5.90 -22.96
N ALA A 75 8.59 -5.56 -23.94
CA ALA A 75 7.95 -4.26 -24.01
C ALA A 75 6.99 -4.03 -22.82
N ASN A 76 6.85 -2.78 -22.41
CA ASN A 76 5.83 -2.36 -21.46
C ASN A 76 4.64 -1.69 -22.15
N VAL A 77 4.85 -1.15 -23.35
CA VAL A 77 3.85 -0.55 -24.22
C VAL A 77 4.30 -0.71 -25.68
N VAL A 78 3.35 -0.87 -26.58
CA VAL A 78 3.60 -0.97 -28.02
C VAL A 78 2.94 0.21 -28.74
N CYS A 79 3.73 0.91 -29.54
CA CYS A 79 3.26 1.93 -30.46
C CYS A 79 3.10 1.32 -31.85
N VAL A 80 1.86 1.13 -32.31
CA VAL A 80 1.58 0.64 -33.67
C VAL A 80 1.46 1.83 -34.61
N VAL A 81 2.47 2.01 -35.45
CA VAL A 81 2.61 3.11 -36.39
C VAL A 81 2.00 2.74 -37.75
N TYR A 82 1.17 3.64 -38.28
CA TYR A 82 0.59 3.55 -39.60
C TYR A 82 0.78 4.86 -40.36
N ASP A 83 0.68 4.78 -41.68
CA ASP A 83 0.77 5.95 -42.57
C ASP A 83 -0.65 6.47 -42.84
N VAL A 84 -0.93 7.71 -42.43
CA VAL A 84 -2.28 8.30 -42.56
C VAL A 84 -2.73 8.47 -44.02
N SER A 85 -1.80 8.44 -44.97
CA SER A 85 -2.06 8.51 -46.41
C SER A 85 -2.30 7.15 -47.05
N ASN A 86 -2.08 6.04 -46.33
CA ASN A 86 -2.16 4.69 -46.87
C ASN A 86 -3.11 3.78 -46.06
N GLU A 87 -4.32 3.60 -46.57
CA GLU A 87 -5.37 2.77 -45.95
C GLU A 87 -4.96 1.31 -45.71
N THR A 88 -4.07 0.76 -46.55
CA THR A 88 -3.59 -0.63 -46.36
C THR A 88 -2.82 -0.81 -45.05
N THR A 89 -2.14 0.25 -44.58
CA THR A 89 -1.41 0.21 -43.30
C THR A 89 -2.37 0.24 -42.11
N ILE A 90 -3.51 0.94 -42.25
CA ILE A 90 -4.58 0.99 -41.25
C ILE A 90 -5.24 -0.39 -41.13
N GLU A 91 -5.53 -1.05 -42.26
CA GLU A 91 -6.10 -2.40 -42.29
C GLU A 91 -5.20 -3.44 -41.59
N LYS A 92 -3.88 -3.28 -41.71
CA LYS A 92 -2.91 -4.17 -41.06
C LYS A 92 -2.84 -4.03 -39.56
N ILE A 93 -3.33 -2.92 -38.99
CA ILE A 93 -3.46 -2.76 -37.53
C ILE A 93 -4.33 -3.89 -36.95
N ARG A 94 -5.54 -4.07 -37.51
CA ARG A 94 -6.51 -5.07 -37.03
C ARG A 94 -6.22 -6.50 -37.48
N THR A 95 -5.62 -6.68 -38.66
CA THR A 95 -5.41 -8.01 -39.26
C THR A 95 -4.07 -8.65 -38.90
N LYS A 96 -3.04 -7.85 -38.55
CA LYS A 96 -1.68 -8.33 -38.29
C LYS A 96 -1.15 -7.86 -36.94
N TRP A 97 -1.00 -6.55 -36.74
CA TRP A 97 -0.19 -6.02 -35.64
C TRP A 97 -0.80 -6.24 -34.25
N ILE A 98 -2.09 -5.89 -34.06
CA ILE A 98 -2.77 -6.12 -32.78
C ILE A 98 -2.86 -7.62 -32.46
N PRO A 99 -3.30 -8.51 -33.39
CA PRO A 99 -3.27 -9.95 -33.13
C PRO A 99 -1.89 -10.50 -32.75
N LEU A 100 -0.82 -9.96 -33.33
CA LEU A 100 0.56 -10.39 -33.02
C LEU A 100 0.96 -9.97 -31.61
N VAL A 101 0.62 -8.74 -31.19
CA VAL A 101 0.85 -8.25 -29.82
C VAL A 101 0.03 -9.06 -28.80
N ASN A 102 -1.22 -9.39 -29.13
CA ASN A 102 -2.14 -10.10 -28.24
C ASN A 102 -1.94 -11.62 -28.20
N GLY A 103 -1.33 -12.21 -29.24
CA GLY A 103 -1.51 -13.61 -29.65
C GLY A 103 -1.10 -14.71 -28.68
N ARG A 104 -0.69 -14.42 -27.45
CA ARG A 104 -0.39 -15.42 -26.41
C ARG A 104 -0.83 -15.06 -24.98
N THR A 105 -1.50 -13.94 -24.78
CA THR A 105 -1.80 -13.42 -23.44
C THR A 105 -3.23 -13.78 -23.01
N GLU A 106 -3.58 -15.07 -22.99
CA GLU A 106 -4.89 -15.52 -22.49
C GLU A 106 -5.03 -15.39 -20.96
N ARG A 107 -3.93 -15.19 -20.23
CA ARG A 107 -3.88 -15.28 -18.76
C ARG A 107 -3.13 -14.14 -18.04
N GLY A 108 -2.79 -13.05 -18.73
CA GLY A 108 -2.04 -11.93 -18.15
C GLY A 108 -2.67 -10.56 -18.43
N PRO A 109 -2.26 -9.49 -17.72
CA PRO A 109 -2.65 -8.13 -18.04
C PRO A 109 -2.25 -7.81 -19.48
N ARG A 110 -3.18 -7.24 -20.26
CA ARG A 110 -2.93 -6.89 -21.66
C ARG A 110 -1.87 -5.80 -21.76
N LEU A 111 -0.97 -5.93 -22.73
CA LEU A 111 0.05 -4.94 -23.02
C LEU A 111 -0.64 -3.70 -23.63
N PRO A 112 -0.49 -2.49 -23.07
CA PRO A 112 -1.12 -1.30 -23.61
C PRO A 112 -0.60 -1.00 -25.02
N ILE A 113 -1.50 -0.56 -25.89
CA ILE A 113 -1.21 -0.20 -27.28
C ILE A 113 -1.54 1.28 -27.50
N ILE A 114 -0.64 1.98 -28.18
CA ILE A 114 -0.84 3.33 -28.69
C ILE A 114 -0.86 3.27 -30.20
N LEU A 115 -1.92 3.78 -30.83
CA LEU A 115 -1.94 3.93 -32.27
C LEU A 115 -1.25 5.23 -32.68
N VAL A 116 -0.42 5.17 -33.73
CA VAL A 116 0.37 6.32 -34.18
C VAL A 116 0.12 6.56 -35.66
N GLY A 117 -0.70 7.56 -35.97
CA GLY A 117 -0.94 8.00 -37.33
C GLY A 117 0.16 8.95 -37.77
N ASN A 118 1.20 8.44 -38.45
CA ASN A 118 2.32 9.25 -38.91
C ASN A 118 2.11 9.81 -40.32
N LYS A 119 2.91 10.82 -40.69
CA LYS A 119 2.89 11.55 -41.97
C LYS A 119 1.64 12.40 -42.19
N VAL A 120 1.14 13.03 -41.13
CA VAL A 120 -0.03 13.95 -41.21
C VAL A 120 0.23 15.17 -42.10
N ASP A 121 1.48 15.42 -42.47
CA ASP A 121 1.85 16.42 -43.47
C ASP A 121 1.40 16.05 -44.90
N LEU A 122 1.12 14.78 -45.18
CA LEU A 122 0.68 14.31 -46.51
C LEU A 122 -0.84 14.31 -46.69
N ARG A 123 -1.62 14.57 -45.64
CA ARG A 123 -3.08 14.48 -45.67
C ARG A 123 -3.73 15.68 -44.98
N SER A 124 -4.74 16.27 -45.62
CA SER A 124 -5.64 17.23 -45.01
C SER A 124 -6.80 16.51 -44.32
N GLY A 125 -6.86 16.58 -42.99
CA GLY A 125 -7.93 15.98 -42.17
C GLY A 125 -7.45 14.80 -41.31
N SER A 126 -8.24 14.47 -40.29
CA SER A 126 -7.90 13.42 -39.32
C SER A 126 -8.32 12.03 -39.81
N THR A 127 -7.53 11.02 -39.47
CA THR A 127 -7.83 9.59 -39.69
C THR A 127 -8.68 8.97 -38.59
N MET A 128 -9.11 9.77 -37.62
CA MET A 128 -9.84 9.31 -36.44
C MET A 128 -11.11 8.51 -36.79
N GLU A 129 -11.85 8.89 -37.83
CA GLU A 129 -13.06 8.16 -38.27
C GLU A 129 -12.77 6.70 -38.66
N ALA A 130 -11.60 6.43 -39.24
CA ALA A 130 -11.20 5.07 -39.62
C ALA A 130 -10.67 4.25 -38.44
N VAL A 131 -10.11 4.93 -37.42
CA VAL A 131 -9.43 4.30 -36.29
C VAL A 131 -10.35 4.09 -35.08
N LEU A 132 -11.37 4.95 -34.88
CA LEU A 132 -12.34 4.81 -33.79
C LEU A 132 -13.00 3.42 -33.71
N PRO A 133 -13.42 2.79 -34.83
CA PRO A 133 -13.96 1.42 -34.79
C PRO A 133 -12.93 0.39 -34.31
N ILE A 134 -11.64 0.57 -34.65
CA ILE A 134 -10.55 -0.30 -34.22
C ILE A 134 -10.34 -0.15 -32.70
N MET A 135 -10.31 1.09 -32.20
CA MET A 135 -10.20 1.36 -30.75
C MET A 135 -11.38 0.77 -29.97
N SER A 136 -12.59 0.83 -30.50
CA SER A 136 -13.76 0.20 -29.88
C SER A 136 -13.70 -1.33 -29.89
N GLN A 137 -13.02 -1.93 -30.87
CA GLN A 137 -12.88 -3.38 -30.99
C GLN A 137 -11.79 -3.93 -30.05
N PHE A 138 -10.75 -3.15 -29.77
CA PHE A 138 -9.56 -3.57 -29.05
C PHE A 138 -9.34 -2.69 -27.80
N PRO A 139 -9.81 -3.10 -26.61
CA PRO A 139 -9.79 -2.28 -25.40
C PRO A 139 -8.39 -2.04 -24.82
N GLU A 140 -7.38 -2.80 -25.26
CA GLU A 140 -5.97 -2.54 -24.96
C GLU A 140 -5.41 -1.29 -25.66
N ILE A 141 -6.12 -0.73 -26.64
CA ILE A 141 -5.75 0.53 -27.27
C ILE A 141 -6.16 1.68 -26.35
N GLU A 142 -5.19 2.32 -25.71
CA GLU A 142 -5.42 3.40 -24.76
C GLU A 142 -5.71 4.72 -25.48
N THR A 143 -4.97 5.03 -26.56
CA THR A 143 -5.15 6.27 -27.31
C THR A 143 -4.57 6.19 -28.73
N CYS A 144 -4.90 7.18 -29.54
CA CYS A 144 -4.36 7.39 -30.88
C CYS A 144 -3.72 8.78 -30.97
N VAL A 145 -2.48 8.86 -31.46
CA VAL A 145 -1.73 10.11 -31.63
C VAL A 145 -1.40 10.30 -33.10
N GLU A 146 -1.81 11.43 -33.67
CA GLU A 146 -1.50 11.81 -35.04
C GLU A 146 -0.21 12.65 -35.08
N CYS A 147 0.84 12.16 -35.73
CA CYS A 147 2.20 12.70 -35.73
C CYS A 147 2.69 13.07 -37.14
N SER A 148 3.66 13.99 -37.21
CA SER A 148 4.50 14.18 -38.39
C SER A 148 5.96 14.23 -37.95
N ALA A 149 6.72 13.18 -38.25
CA ALA A 149 8.17 13.19 -38.06
C ALA A 149 8.83 14.36 -38.81
N LYS A 150 8.35 14.66 -40.03
CA LYS A 150 8.89 15.72 -40.89
C LYS A 150 8.75 17.12 -40.30
N HIS A 151 7.64 17.39 -39.63
CA HIS A 151 7.35 18.69 -39.02
C HIS A 151 7.47 18.67 -37.49
N LEU A 152 8.03 17.61 -36.91
CA LEU A 152 8.18 17.42 -35.47
C LEU A 152 6.86 17.57 -34.69
N LYS A 153 5.74 17.24 -35.34
CA LYS A 153 4.40 17.41 -34.76
C LYS A 153 4.05 16.21 -33.91
N ASN A 154 3.66 16.46 -32.66
CA ASN A 154 3.18 15.48 -31.68
C ASN A 154 4.18 14.35 -31.35
N ILE A 155 5.48 14.57 -31.56
CA ILE A 155 6.51 13.55 -31.33
C ILE A 155 6.68 13.33 -29.83
N SER A 156 6.90 14.40 -29.06
CA SER A 156 7.04 14.33 -27.61
C SER A 156 5.77 13.78 -26.93
N GLU A 157 4.60 14.19 -27.42
CA GLU A 157 3.29 13.75 -26.95
C GLU A 157 3.10 12.24 -27.13
N LEU A 158 3.54 11.67 -28.26
CA LEU A 158 3.50 10.22 -28.49
C LEU A 158 4.20 9.45 -27.37
N PHE A 159 5.47 9.80 -27.12
CA PHE A 159 6.28 9.10 -26.12
C PHE A 159 5.80 9.39 -24.69
N TYR A 160 5.28 10.59 -24.44
CA TYR A 160 4.62 10.94 -23.18
C TYR A 160 3.38 10.06 -22.92
N TYR A 161 2.47 9.92 -23.90
CA TYR A 161 1.27 9.08 -23.74
C TYR A 161 1.61 7.60 -23.63
N ALA A 162 2.62 7.12 -24.36
CA ALA A 162 3.11 5.75 -24.21
C ALA A 162 3.66 5.48 -22.81
N GLN A 163 4.47 6.40 -22.26
CA GLN A 163 4.96 6.29 -20.88
C GLN A 163 3.81 6.33 -19.87
N LYS A 164 2.86 7.25 -20.05
CA LYS A 164 1.69 7.43 -19.19
C LYS A 164 0.78 6.19 -19.16
N ALA A 165 0.56 5.54 -20.29
CA ALA A 165 -0.25 4.31 -20.37
C ALA A 165 0.33 3.17 -19.51
N VAL A 166 1.65 3.14 -19.33
CA VAL A 166 2.34 2.16 -18.47
C VAL A 166 2.29 2.58 -17.01
N LEU A 167 2.56 3.86 -16.74
CA LEU A 167 2.70 4.37 -15.38
C LEU A 167 1.38 4.68 -14.70
N HIS A 168 0.30 4.87 -15.44
CA HIS A 168 -1.01 5.27 -14.91
C HIS A 168 -2.13 4.54 -15.66
N PRO A 169 -2.18 3.19 -15.62
CA PRO A 169 -3.07 2.41 -16.48
C PRO A 169 -4.55 2.70 -16.17
N THR A 170 -5.36 2.89 -17.20
CA THR A 170 -6.81 3.18 -17.04
C THR A 170 -7.61 1.91 -16.73
N ALA A 171 -7.19 0.78 -17.31
CA ALA A 171 -7.88 -0.51 -17.25
C ALA A 171 -8.30 -0.99 -15.84
N PRO A 172 -7.50 -0.90 -14.77
CA PRO A 172 -7.95 -1.32 -13.43
C PRO A 172 -8.93 -0.33 -12.79
N LEU A 173 -8.93 0.94 -13.20
CA LEU A 173 -9.72 1.99 -12.55
C LEU A 173 -11.16 2.04 -13.06
N TYR A 174 -11.33 1.93 -14.38
CA TYR A 174 -12.56 2.34 -15.05
C TYR A 174 -12.95 1.35 -16.15
N ASP A 175 -14.25 1.17 -16.30
CA ASP A 175 -14.84 0.40 -17.38
C ASP A 175 -15.43 1.34 -18.44
N PRO A 176 -14.84 1.39 -19.65
CA PRO A 176 -15.30 2.28 -20.71
C PRO A 176 -16.69 1.91 -21.26
N GLU A 177 -17.12 0.65 -21.16
CA GLU A 177 -18.42 0.19 -21.66
C GLU A 177 -19.56 0.67 -20.76
N THR A 178 -19.43 0.42 -19.46
CA THR A 178 -20.44 0.84 -18.46
C THR A 178 -20.30 2.30 -18.04
N LYS A 179 -19.17 2.94 -18.39
CA LYS A 179 -18.79 4.30 -17.99
C LYS A 179 -18.72 4.49 -16.47
N GLN A 180 -18.31 3.46 -15.74
CA GLN A 180 -18.25 3.44 -14.29
C GLN A 180 -16.87 3.03 -13.77
N LEU A 181 -16.58 3.39 -12.52
CA LEU A 181 -15.42 2.87 -11.80
C LEU A 181 -15.58 1.37 -11.57
N LYS A 182 -14.48 0.62 -11.70
CA LYS A 182 -14.49 -0.81 -11.38
C LYS A 182 -14.65 -1.01 -9.87
N PRO A 183 -15.26 -2.14 -9.41
CA PRO A 183 -15.53 -2.37 -7.99
C PRO A 183 -14.29 -2.24 -7.08
N ALA A 184 -13.13 -2.75 -7.50
CA ALA A 184 -11.89 -2.65 -6.74
C ALA A 184 -11.43 -1.19 -6.58
N CYS A 185 -11.59 -0.36 -7.62
CA CYS A 185 -11.26 1.06 -7.58
C CYS A 185 -12.21 1.81 -6.65
N THR A 186 -13.51 1.52 -6.74
CA THR A 186 -14.53 2.07 -5.84
C THR A 186 -14.22 1.72 -4.39
N GLN A 187 -13.92 0.45 -4.09
CA GLN A 187 -13.57 0.01 -2.74
C GLN A 187 -12.32 0.74 -2.20
N ALA A 188 -11.27 0.87 -3.02
CA ALA A 188 -10.05 1.55 -2.64
C ALA A 188 -10.30 3.04 -2.32
N LEU A 189 -11.04 3.74 -3.19
CA LEU A 189 -11.42 5.14 -3.01
C LEU A 189 -12.37 5.34 -1.83
N THR A 190 -13.31 4.42 -1.59
CA THR A 190 -14.18 4.47 -0.40
C THR A 190 -13.38 4.34 0.90
N ARG A 191 -12.35 3.47 0.94
CA ARG A 191 -11.46 3.39 2.10
C ARG A 191 -10.72 4.72 2.29
N ILE A 192 -10.18 5.31 1.23
CA ILE A 192 -9.47 6.60 1.29
C ILE A 192 -10.40 7.72 1.79
N PHE A 193 -11.64 7.75 1.31
CA PHE A 193 -12.65 8.70 1.77
C PHE A 193 -12.87 8.58 3.28
N ARG A 194 -13.12 7.36 3.80
CA ARG A 194 -13.32 7.11 5.25
C ARG A 194 -12.11 7.47 6.11
N LEU A 195 -10.90 7.31 5.57
CA LEU A 195 -9.68 7.75 6.26
C LEU A 195 -9.57 9.27 6.32
N SER A 196 -10.11 9.96 5.31
CA SER A 196 -10.03 11.41 5.16
C SER A 196 -11.13 12.14 5.95
N ASP A 197 -12.32 11.56 6.05
CA ASP A 197 -13.45 12.00 6.88
C ASP A 197 -13.08 11.86 8.36
N GLN A 198 -12.69 12.96 9.01
CA GLN A 198 -12.19 12.99 10.39
C GLN A 198 -13.31 13.05 11.43
N ASP A 199 -14.43 13.68 11.11
CA ASP A 199 -15.57 13.82 12.03
C ASP A 199 -16.64 12.71 11.88
N LEU A 200 -16.48 11.81 10.90
CA LEU A 200 -17.38 10.69 10.59
C LEU A 200 -18.79 11.12 10.20
N ASP A 201 -18.94 12.32 9.65
CA ASP A 201 -20.23 12.84 9.19
C ASP A 201 -20.63 12.32 7.80
N GLN A 202 -19.81 11.44 7.20
CA GLN A 202 -20.01 10.84 5.87
C GLN A 202 -19.86 11.84 4.71
N ALA A 203 -19.27 13.00 4.98
CA ALA A 203 -18.91 14.01 4.00
C ALA A 203 -17.48 14.53 4.28
N LEU A 204 -16.94 15.31 3.34
CA LEU A 204 -15.65 15.98 3.53
C LEU A 204 -15.87 17.49 3.52
N SER A 205 -15.59 18.11 4.66
CA SER A 205 -15.52 19.56 4.86
C SER A 205 -14.38 20.19 4.05
N ASP A 206 -14.34 21.52 4.00
CA ASP A 206 -13.26 22.25 3.31
C ASP A 206 -11.90 22.04 3.98
N GLU A 207 -11.90 21.93 5.30
CA GLU A 207 -10.73 21.62 6.11
C GLU A 207 -10.19 20.22 5.79
N GLU A 208 -11.06 19.21 5.73
CA GLU A 208 -10.68 17.83 5.41
C GLU A 208 -10.22 17.67 3.97
N LEU A 209 -10.91 18.31 3.02
CA LEU A 209 -10.49 18.34 1.61
C LEU A 209 -9.13 19.01 1.45
N SER A 210 -8.88 20.09 2.18
CA SER A 210 -7.58 20.78 2.17
C SER A 210 -6.47 19.91 2.75
N ALA A 211 -6.73 19.21 3.87
CA ALA A 211 -5.79 18.27 4.47
C ALA A 211 -5.49 17.08 3.55
N PHE A 212 -6.54 16.50 2.95
CA PHE A 212 -6.44 15.42 1.97
C PHE A 212 -5.58 15.83 0.77
N GLN A 213 -5.78 17.03 0.22
CA GLN A 213 -5.01 17.53 -0.92
C GLN A 213 -3.58 17.85 -0.56
N LYS A 214 -3.33 18.42 0.62
CA LYS A 214 -1.98 18.63 1.12
C LYS A 214 -1.23 17.31 1.23
N SER A 215 -1.88 16.26 1.74
CA SER A 215 -1.28 14.92 1.86
C SER A 215 -1.00 14.28 0.49
N CYS A 216 -1.95 14.35 -0.45
CA CYS A 216 -1.82 13.70 -1.76
C CYS A 216 -0.97 14.47 -2.79
N PHE A 217 -1.05 15.81 -2.80
CA PHE A 217 -0.51 16.66 -3.87
C PHE A 217 0.48 17.72 -3.34
N GLY A 218 0.72 17.78 -2.02
CA GLY A 218 1.66 18.70 -1.38
C GLY A 218 1.13 20.13 -1.18
N HIS A 219 -0.05 20.46 -1.68
CA HIS A 219 -0.66 21.78 -1.55
C HIS A 219 -2.19 21.70 -1.56
N PRO A 220 -2.89 22.56 -0.82
CA PRO A 220 -4.35 22.67 -0.90
C PRO A 220 -4.78 23.38 -2.20
N LEU A 221 -5.99 23.09 -2.67
CA LEU A 221 -6.63 23.87 -3.73
C LEU A 221 -6.97 25.28 -3.23
N ALA A 222 -6.92 26.23 -4.16
CA ALA A 222 -7.49 27.55 -3.90
C ALA A 222 -9.00 27.42 -3.59
N PRO A 223 -9.54 28.20 -2.63
CA PRO A 223 -10.96 28.11 -2.23
C PRO A 223 -11.93 28.20 -3.42
N GLN A 224 -11.65 29.09 -4.38
CA GLN A 224 -12.48 29.23 -5.59
C GLN A 224 -12.49 27.96 -6.45
N ALA A 225 -11.35 27.29 -6.58
CA ALA A 225 -11.24 26.05 -7.34
C ALA A 225 -12.03 24.92 -6.66
N LEU A 226 -12.03 24.88 -5.33
CA LEU A 226 -12.81 23.91 -4.55
C LEU A 226 -14.32 24.14 -4.70
N GLU A 227 -14.78 25.39 -4.68
CA GLU A 227 -16.17 25.73 -4.98
C GLU A 227 -16.58 25.32 -6.40
N ASP A 228 -15.71 25.55 -7.39
CA ASP A 228 -15.99 25.15 -8.77
C ASP A 228 -16.10 23.64 -8.92
N VAL A 229 -15.23 22.88 -8.22
CA VAL A 229 -15.32 21.42 -8.12
C VAL A 229 -16.67 21.00 -7.53
N LYS A 230 -17.07 21.54 -6.38
CA LYS A 230 -18.36 21.24 -5.74
C LYS A 230 -19.54 21.58 -6.65
N ARG A 231 -19.49 22.72 -7.33
CA ARG A 231 -20.54 23.14 -8.29
C ARG A 231 -20.68 22.14 -9.44
N VAL A 232 -19.57 21.59 -9.92
CA VAL A 232 -19.61 20.53 -10.95
C VAL A 232 -20.26 19.27 -10.38
N VAL A 233 -19.95 18.87 -9.15
CA VAL A 233 -20.59 17.71 -8.49
C VAL A 233 -22.08 17.91 -8.33
N CYS A 234 -22.53 19.04 -7.75
CA CYS A 234 -23.95 19.34 -7.54
C CYS A 234 -24.78 19.25 -8.83
N LYS A 235 -24.20 19.64 -9.97
CA LYS A 235 -24.88 19.61 -11.26
C LYS A 235 -25.06 18.20 -11.83
N ASN A 236 -24.21 17.26 -11.45
CA ASN A 236 -24.17 15.93 -12.06
C ASN A 236 -24.60 14.81 -11.11
N VAL A 237 -24.50 14.99 -9.80
CA VAL A 237 -24.82 13.99 -8.79
C VAL A 237 -25.75 14.59 -7.75
N VAL A 238 -26.99 14.09 -7.70
CA VAL A 238 -27.96 14.45 -6.68
C VAL A 238 -27.44 13.97 -5.32
N GLY A 239 -27.31 14.87 -4.35
CA GLY A 239 -26.73 14.55 -3.04
C GLY A 239 -25.21 14.35 -3.02
N GLY A 240 -24.51 14.63 -4.13
CA GLY A 240 -23.05 14.57 -4.20
C GLY A 240 -22.34 15.65 -3.36
N VAL A 241 -23.06 16.70 -2.99
CA VAL A 241 -22.63 17.71 -2.02
C VAL A 241 -23.81 17.97 -1.08
N GLN A 242 -23.56 17.93 0.23
CA GLN A 242 -24.55 18.19 1.28
C GLN A 242 -23.96 19.23 2.24
N ASP A 243 -24.71 20.31 2.52
CA ASP A 243 -24.27 21.38 3.42
C ASP A 243 -22.86 21.93 3.13
N ASN A 244 -22.56 22.11 1.84
CA ASN A 244 -21.23 22.52 1.34
C ASN A 244 -20.10 21.51 1.65
N ARG A 245 -20.42 20.25 1.98
CA ARG A 245 -19.46 19.16 2.18
C ARG A 245 -19.56 18.14 1.05
N LEU A 246 -18.43 17.56 0.64
CA LEU A 246 -18.38 16.59 -0.46
C LEU A 246 -18.70 15.18 0.05
N THR A 247 -19.79 14.58 -0.42
CA THR A 247 -20.16 13.22 0.01
C THR A 247 -19.34 12.15 -0.70
N LEU A 248 -19.43 10.89 -0.24
CA LEU A 248 -18.76 9.76 -0.89
C LEU A 248 -19.14 9.64 -2.37
N ASP A 249 -20.42 9.79 -2.71
CA ASP A 249 -20.89 9.72 -4.11
C ASP A 249 -20.30 10.86 -4.95
N GLY A 250 -20.19 12.06 -4.37
CA GLY A 250 -19.51 13.18 -4.99
C GLY A 250 -18.02 12.91 -5.23
N PHE A 251 -17.34 12.33 -4.24
CA PHE A 251 -15.91 11.98 -4.33
C PHE A 251 -15.63 10.91 -5.40
N LEU A 252 -16.46 9.87 -5.48
CA LEU A 252 -16.38 8.83 -6.50
C LEU A 252 -16.67 9.40 -7.90
N PHE A 253 -17.67 10.28 -8.01
CA PHE A 253 -17.97 10.97 -9.27
C PHE A 253 -16.81 11.86 -9.74
N LEU A 254 -16.15 12.59 -8.85
CA LEU A 254 -14.99 13.41 -9.22
C LEU A 254 -13.86 12.57 -9.82
N ASN A 255 -13.55 11.43 -9.20
CA ASN A 255 -12.55 10.50 -9.73
C ASN A 255 -12.97 9.93 -11.09
N THR A 256 -14.27 9.60 -11.24
CA THR A 256 -14.83 9.19 -12.54
C THR A 256 -14.63 10.28 -13.61
N LEU A 257 -14.91 11.54 -13.25
CA LEU A 257 -14.77 12.69 -14.15
C LEU A 257 -13.30 12.94 -14.54
N PHE A 258 -12.35 12.80 -13.61
CA PHE A 258 -10.92 12.93 -13.92
C PHE A 258 -10.50 11.90 -14.96
N ILE A 259 -10.91 10.64 -14.79
CA ILE A 259 -10.59 9.56 -15.73
C ILE A 259 -11.21 9.85 -17.11
N GLN A 260 -12.49 10.22 -17.16
CA GLN A 260 -13.19 10.56 -18.41
C GLN A 260 -12.56 11.76 -19.15
N ARG A 261 -11.89 12.66 -18.44
CA ARG A 261 -11.16 13.80 -19.02
C ARG A 261 -9.68 13.49 -19.34
N GLY A 262 -9.26 12.23 -19.25
CA GLY A 262 -7.87 11.82 -19.52
C GLY A 262 -6.86 12.19 -18.42
N ARG A 263 -7.36 12.57 -17.23
CA ARG A 263 -6.58 12.96 -16.04
C ARG A 263 -6.57 11.85 -14.98
N HIS A 264 -6.54 10.59 -15.39
CA HIS A 264 -6.52 9.44 -14.48
C HIS A 264 -5.26 9.39 -13.59
N GLU A 265 -4.18 10.07 -13.96
CA GLU A 265 -2.99 10.28 -13.12
C GLU A 265 -3.33 10.90 -11.75
N THR A 266 -4.35 11.76 -11.69
CA THR A 266 -4.82 12.37 -10.44
C THR A 266 -5.38 11.31 -9.50
N THR A 267 -6.21 10.39 -10.02
CA THR A 267 -6.74 9.26 -9.26
C THR A 267 -5.63 8.30 -8.84
N TRP A 268 -4.66 8.01 -9.70
CA TRP A 268 -3.49 7.21 -9.35
C TRP A 268 -2.61 7.84 -8.27
N THR A 269 -2.46 9.17 -8.29
CA THR A 269 -1.72 9.90 -7.24
C THR A 269 -2.37 9.70 -5.89
N ILE A 270 -3.70 9.82 -5.83
CA ILE A 270 -4.49 9.56 -4.61
C ILE A 270 -4.28 8.11 -4.14
N LEU A 271 -4.46 7.13 -5.03
CA LEU A 271 -4.32 5.71 -4.70
C LEU A 271 -2.91 5.40 -4.18
N ARG A 272 -1.86 5.90 -4.83
CA ARG A 272 -0.46 5.65 -4.44
C ARG A 272 -0.08 6.36 -3.15
N CYS A 273 -0.63 7.55 -2.88
CA CYS A 273 -0.46 8.24 -1.60
C CYS A 273 -0.92 7.39 -0.41
N PHE A 274 -1.95 6.56 -0.62
CA PHE A 274 -2.49 5.62 0.38
C PHE A 274 -1.98 4.18 0.21
N GLY A 275 -0.89 3.98 -0.54
CA GLY A 275 -0.14 2.73 -0.59
C GLY A 275 -0.64 1.67 -1.59
N TYR A 276 -1.59 2.02 -2.46
CA TYR A 276 -2.11 1.09 -3.48
C TYR A 276 -1.16 0.89 -4.66
N SER A 277 -1.11 -0.34 -5.16
CA SER A 277 -0.41 -0.76 -6.37
C SER A 277 -1.27 -0.59 -7.63
N ASP A 278 -0.70 -0.89 -8.79
CA ASP A 278 -1.43 -0.93 -10.07
C ASP A 278 -2.52 -2.03 -10.12
N SER A 279 -2.46 -3.03 -9.22
CA SER A 279 -3.51 -4.04 -9.03
C SER A 279 -4.61 -3.60 -8.06
N LEU A 280 -4.55 -2.36 -7.55
CA LEU A 280 -5.47 -1.83 -6.53
C LEU A 280 -5.44 -2.60 -5.21
N GLU A 281 -4.28 -3.19 -4.90
CA GLU A 281 -3.99 -3.83 -3.62
C GLU A 281 -2.98 -2.98 -2.84
N LEU A 282 -3.08 -2.99 -1.52
CA LEU A 282 -2.07 -2.32 -0.69
C LEU A 282 -0.74 -3.06 -0.82
N THR A 283 0.32 -2.30 -1.09
CA THR A 283 1.65 -2.87 -1.32
C THR A 283 2.20 -3.51 -0.04
N ALA A 284 2.96 -4.59 -0.19
CA ALA A 284 3.61 -5.27 0.93
C ALA A 284 4.58 -4.34 1.67
N ASP A 285 5.27 -3.44 0.95
CA ASP A 285 6.16 -2.46 1.57
C ASP A 285 5.39 -1.42 2.40
N TYR A 286 4.14 -1.09 2.00
CA TYR A 286 3.28 -0.21 2.77
C TYR A 286 2.72 -0.91 4.02
N LEU A 287 2.26 -2.16 3.92
CA LEU A 287 1.68 -2.86 5.08
C LEU A 287 2.74 -3.42 6.04
N CYS A 288 3.84 -3.93 5.50
CA CYS A 288 4.88 -4.65 6.25
C CYS A 288 6.25 -4.00 6.01
N PRO A 289 6.47 -2.75 6.47
CA PRO A 289 7.77 -2.11 6.35
C PRO A 289 8.82 -2.89 7.13
N ARG A 290 10.06 -2.84 6.63
CA ARG A 290 11.17 -3.54 7.28
C ARG A 290 11.48 -2.93 8.65
N LEU A 291 11.32 -3.72 9.70
CA LEU A 291 11.72 -3.38 11.06
C LEU A 291 12.59 -4.52 11.63
N HIS A 292 13.87 -4.24 11.88
CA HIS A 292 14.77 -5.20 12.48
C HIS A 292 14.65 -5.19 14.01
N VAL A 293 14.30 -6.34 14.59
CA VAL A 293 14.23 -6.54 16.04
C VAL A 293 15.33 -7.52 16.45
N PRO A 294 16.43 -7.05 17.10
CA PRO A 294 17.49 -7.93 17.53
C PRO A 294 17.04 -8.93 18.62
N PRO A 295 17.69 -10.10 18.74
CA PRO A 295 17.42 -11.03 19.82
C PRO A 295 17.56 -10.38 21.21
N GLY A 296 16.64 -10.67 22.12
CA GLY A 296 16.63 -10.10 23.47
C GLY A 296 16.04 -8.69 23.57
N CYS A 297 15.71 -8.03 22.46
CA CYS A 297 14.92 -6.80 22.43
C CYS A 297 13.41 -7.10 22.45
N SER A 298 12.60 -6.08 22.70
CA SER A 298 11.14 -6.10 22.54
C SER A 298 10.68 -4.85 21.78
N THR A 299 9.43 -4.86 21.33
CA THR A 299 8.80 -3.77 20.59
C THR A 299 7.69 -3.13 21.42
N GLU A 300 7.67 -1.81 21.46
CA GLU A 300 6.68 -1.01 22.18
C GLU A 300 6.15 0.11 21.28
N LEU A 301 4.90 0.52 21.48
CA LEU A 301 4.40 1.75 20.87
C LEU A 301 5.11 2.94 21.52
N ASN A 302 5.54 3.89 20.70
CA ASN A 302 6.08 5.15 21.20
C ASN A 302 4.96 6.19 21.39
N HIS A 303 5.32 7.38 21.86
CA HIS A 303 4.35 8.45 22.10
C HIS A 303 3.54 8.82 20.86
N ARG A 304 4.14 8.82 19.66
CA ARG A 304 3.43 9.10 18.40
C ARG A 304 2.42 8.01 18.07
N GLY A 305 2.80 6.74 18.28
CA GLY A 305 1.89 5.60 18.12
C GLY A 305 0.69 5.69 19.05
N TYR A 306 0.91 5.95 20.34
CA TYR A 306 -0.19 6.12 21.30
C TYR A 306 -1.08 7.33 20.99
N GLN A 307 -0.50 8.48 20.62
CA GLN A 307 -1.26 9.67 20.27
C GLN A 307 -2.17 9.43 19.06
N PHE A 308 -1.65 8.79 18.01
CA PHE A 308 -2.46 8.44 16.84
C PHE A 308 -3.60 7.49 17.19
N LEU A 309 -3.31 6.44 17.96
CA LEU A 309 -4.33 5.46 18.37
C LEU A 309 -5.40 6.09 19.25
N GLN A 310 -5.03 7.03 20.12
CA GLN A 310 -5.98 7.80 20.91
C GLN A 310 -6.88 8.66 20.02
N GLN A 311 -6.33 9.34 19.01
CA GLN A 311 -7.13 10.11 18.04
C GLN A 311 -8.08 9.20 17.25
N VAL A 312 -7.62 8.02 16.85
CA VAL A 312 -8.47 7.02 16.17
C VAL A 312 -9.61 6.56 17.09
N PHE A 313 -9.34 6.35 18.38
CA PHE A 313 -10.36 6.00 19.36
C PHE A 313 -11.40 7.12 19.49
N GLU A 314 -10.95 8.35 19.79
CA GLU A 314 -11.81 9.52 20.02
C GLU A 314 -12.66 9.83 18.80
N LYS A 315 -12.13 9.63 17.59
CA LYS A 315 -12.88 9.76 16.34
C LYS A 315 -14.06 8.80 16.24
N HIS A 316 -13.93 7.58 16.75
CA HIS A 316 -14.96 6.54 16.64
C HIS A 316 -15.85 6.43 17.87
N ASP A 317 -15.49 7.06 18.99
CA ASP A 317 -16.32 7.20 20.20
C ASP A 317 -17.33 8.34 19.99
N GLN A 318 -18.40 8.02 19.25
CA GLN A 318 -19.40 8.97 18.75
C GLN A 318 -20.43 9.34 19.83
N ASP A 319 -20.69 8.44 20.78
CA ASP A 319 -21.52 8.73 21.96
C ASP A 319 -20.72 9.40 23.10
N HIS A 320 -19.40 9.55 22.93
CA HIS A 320 -18.47 10.20 23.86
C HIS A 320 -18.54 9.62 25.28
N ASP A 321 -18.76 8.30 25.38
CA ASP A 321 -18.87 7.60 26.65
C ASP A 321 -17.50 7.06 27.14
N GLY A 322 -16.45 7.24 26.34
CA GLY A 322 -15.10 6.76 26.62
C GLY A 322 -14.90 5.26 26.34
N ALA A 323 -15.83 4.62 25.63
CA ALA A 323 -15.82 3.19 25.32
C ALA A 323 -16.51 2.82 23.99
N LEU A 324 -15.75 2.22 23.07
CA LEU A 324 -16.28 1.79 21.77
C LEU A 324 -17.31 0.67 21.93
N SER A 325 -18.53 0.94 21.49
CA SER A 325 -19.59 -0.05 21.28
C SER A 325 -19.25 -1.02 20.13
N PRO A 326 -19.95 -2.17 20.01
CA PRO A 326 -19.75 -3.08 18.88
C PRO A 326 -19.95 -2.43 17.51
N LEU A 327 -20.86 -1.45 17.41
CA LEU A 327 -21.11 -0.73 16.17
C LEU A 327 -19.96 0.24 15.83
N GLU A 328 -19.47 0.99 16.82
CA GLU A 328 -18.34 1.91 16.63
C GLU A 328 -17.06 1.14 16.30
N LEU A 329 -16.84 -0.01 16.94
CA LEU A 329 -15.73 -0.89 16.62
C LEU A 329 -15.85 -1.48 15.21
N GLN A 330 -17.06 -1.83 14.76
CA GLN A 330 -17.31 -2.24 13.38
C GLN A 330 -17.01 -1.10 12.38
N ASN A 331 -17.39 0.13 12.71
CA ASN A 331 -17.10 1.30 11.88
C ASN A 331 -15.60 1.59 11.80
N LEU A 332 -14.87 1.49 12.92
CA LEU A 332 -13.40 1.58 12.95
C LEU A 332 -12.75 0.54 12.05
N PHE A 333 -13.27 -0.69 12.05
CA PHE A 333 -12.77 -1.77 11.20
C PHE A 333 -13.26 -1.73 9.75
N SER A 334 -14.07 -0.74 9.37
CA SER A 334 -14.56 -0.60 7.99
C SER A 334 -13.46 -0.27 6.97
N VAL A 335 -12.27 0.13 7.43
CA VAL A 335 -11.06 0.37 6.60
C VAL A 335 -10.11 -0.83 6.57
N PHE A 336 -10.44 -1.92 7.28
CA PHE A 336 -9.71 -3.18 7.25
C PHE A 336 -10.37 -4.15 6.26
N PRO A 337 -9.60 -5.06 5.63
CA PRO A 337 -10.18 -6.12 4.80
C PRO A 337 -10.99 -7.11 5.64
N VAL A 338 -10.57 -7.37 6.87
CA VAL A 338 -11.22 -8.24 7.87
C VAL A 338 -11.04 -7.61 9.24
N ALA A 339 -12.05 -7.70 10.11
CA ALA A 339 -11.95 -7.22 11.48
C ALA A 339 -10.76 -7.88 12.20
N PRO A 340 -9.78 -7.10 12.73
CA PRO A 340 -8.55 -7.63 13.27
C PRO A 340 -8.70 -8.29 14.64
N TRP A 341 -9.76 -7.94 15.38
CA TRP A 341 -10.02 -8.45 16.74
C TRP A 341 -11.27 -9.30 16.74
N GLY A 342 -11.14 -10.52 17.28
CA GLY A 342 -12.21 -11.50 17.30
C GLY A 342 -13.00 -11.49 18.63
N PRO A 343 -13.87 -12.50 18.82
CA PRO A 343 -14.71 -12.65 20.00
C PRO A 343 -13.91 -12.92 21.30
N GLU A 344 -12.61 -13.18 21.20
CA GLU A 344 -11.68 -13.34 22.33
C GLU A 344 -11.27 -12.02 22.99
N LEU A 345 -11.54 -10.87 22.37
CA LEU A 345 -11.12 -9.57 22.87
C LEU A 345 -11.54 -9.29 24.33
N PRO A 346 -12.79 -9.54 24.76
CA PRO A 346 -13.20 -9.33 26.16
C PRO A 346 -12.49 -10.22 27.17
N ARG A 347 -11.83 -11.29 26.71
CA ARG A 347 -11.05 -12.20 27.56
C ARG A 347 -9.57 -11.84 27.58
N THR A 348 -9.14 -10.89 26.75
CA THR A 348 -7.74 -10.49 26.55
C THR A 348 -7.45 -9.16 27.21
N VAL A 349 -8.39 -8.21 27.11
CA VAL A 349 -8.30 -6.87 27.70
C VAL A 349 -9.54 -6.59 28.54
N ARG A 350 -9.44 -5.59 29.41
CA ARG A 350 -10.59 -5.15 30.21
C ARG A 350 -11.63 -4.49 29.30
N THR A 351 -12.87 -4.96 29.42
CA THR A 351 -14.06 -4.40 28.74
C THR A 351 -15.15 -4.11 29.76
N ASP A 352 -15.90 -3.03 29.56
CA ASP A 352 -17.01 -2.64 30.43
C ASP A 352 -18.33 -2.93 29.71
N THR A 353 -19.13 -3.88 30.20
CA THR A 353 -20.46 -4.21 29.63
C THR A 353 -20.46 -4.46 28.11
N SER A 354 -19.45 -5.18 27.61
CA SER A 354 -19.24 -5.45 26.16
C SER A 354 -18.87 -4.22 25.30
N ARG A 355 -18.53 -3.10 25.93
CA ARG A 355 -17.88 -1.94 25.30
C ARG A 355 -16.38 -1.96 25.60
N LEU A 356 -15.59 -1.43 24.68
CA LEU A 356 -14.13 -1.40 24.79
C LEU A 356 -13.67 0.00 25.22
N PRO A 357 -13.31 0.22 26.50
CA PRO A 357 -12.82 1.51 26.96
C PRO A 357 -11.48 1.86 26.31
N LEU A 358 -11.13 3.15 26.27
CA LEU A 358 -9.85 3.64 25.73
C LEU A 358 -8.65 2.86 26.28
N HIS A 359 -8.65 2.60 27.60
CA HIS A 359 -7.60 1.82 28.25
C HIS A 359 -7.49 0.39 27.68
N GLY A 360 -8.61 -0.30 27.52
CA GLY A 360 -8.66 -1.64 26.92
C GLY A 360 -8.22 -1.64 25.46
N PHE A 361 -8.61 -0.62 24.70
CA PHE A 361 -8.18 -0.40 23.32
C PHE A 361 -6.66 -0.24 23.22
N LEU A 362 -6.06 0.63 24.04
CA LEU A 362 -4.60 0.84 24.07
C LEU A 362 -3.85 -0.40 24.57
N CYS A 363 -4.42 -1.14 25.53
CA CYS A 363 -3.89 -2.43 25.97
C CYS A 363 -3.83 -3.43 24.81
N GLN A 364 -4.90 -3.55 24.02
CA GLN A 364 -4.95 -4.49 22.91
C GLN A 364 -3.88 -4.16 21.85
N TRP A 365 -3.73 -2.88 21.51
CA TRP A 365 -2.66 -2.44 20.61
C TRP A 365 -1.27 -2.73 21.16
N THR A 366 -1.04 -2.44 22.45
CA THR A 366 0.23 -2.71 23.13
C THR A 366 0.57 -4.21 23.12
N LEU A 367 -0.43 -5.07 23.31
CA LEU A 367 -0.27 -6.52 23.24
C LEU A 367 0.15 -6.99 21.85
N VAL A 368 -0.55 -6.52 20.80
CA VAL A 368 -0.22 -6.87 19.41
C VAL A 368 1.18 -6.37 19.06
N THR A 369 1.55 -5.14 19.42
CA THR A 369 2.90 -4.62 19.18
C THR A 369 3.99 -5.46 19.84
N TYR A 370 3.74 -5.99 21.04
CA TYR A 370 4.72 -6.78 21.77
C TYR A 370 4.85 -8.22 21.23
N LEU A 371 3.73 -8.83 20.83
CA LEU A 371 3.70 -10.24 20.39
C LEU A 371 4.00 -10.41 18.90
N ASP A 372 3.48 -9.52 18.06
CA ASP A 372 3.55 -9.60 16.60
C ASP A 372 3.61 -8.18 16.01
N VAL A 373 4.82 -7.60 16.02
CA VAL A 373 5.03 -6.23 15.53
C VAL A 373 4.68 -6.07 14.05
N GLN A 374 4.82 -7.13 13.24
CA GLN A 374 4.48 -7.06 11.81
C GLN A 374 2.98 -6.87 11.62
N ARG A 375 2.15 -7.60 12.38
CA ARG A 375 0.70 -7.40 12.39
C ARG A 375 0.31 -6.01 12.90
N CYS A 376 1.02 -5.48 13.92
CA CYS A 376 0.79 -4.10 14.38
C CYS A 376 1.06 -3.08 13.27
N LEU A 377 2.17 -3.21 12.54
CA LEU A 377 2.52 -2.33 11.42
C LEU A 377 1.48 -2.41 10.30
N GLU A 378 1.02 -3.62 9.97
CA GLU A 378 -0.04 -3.85 8.99
C GLU A 378 -1.34 -3.14 9.41
N HIS A 379 -1.75 -3.27 10.67
CA HIS A 379 -2.97 -2.61 11.17
C HIS A 379 -2.84 -1.08 11.18
N LEU A 380 -1.68 -0.53 11.53
CA LEU A 380 -1.40 0.91 11.40
C LEU A 380 -1.45 1.35 9.93
N GLY A 381 -1.04 0.50 8.99
CA GLY A 381 -1.19 0.71 7.55
C GLY A 381 -2.66 0.76 7.13
N TYR A 382 -3.49 -0.17 7.61
CA TYR A 382 -4.94 -0.14 7.35
C TYR A 382 -5.62 1.11 7.91
N LEU A 383 -5.15 1.64 9.04
CA LEU A 383 -5.59 2.92 9.60
C LEU A 383 -4.98 4.16 8.91
N GLY A 384 -4.10 4.00 7.92
CA GLY A 384 -3.54 5.12 7.17
C GLY A 384 -2.47 5.92 7.92
N TYR A 385 -1.84 5.36 8.96
CA TYR A 385 -0.86 6.06 9.81
C TYR A 385 0.20 6.86 9.03
N PRO A 386 0.91 6.31 8.01
CA PRO A 386 1.97 7.07 7.35
C PRO A 386 1.44 8.33 6.66
N THR A 387 0.30 8.21 5.99
CA THR A 387 -0.32 9.27 5.21
C THR A 387 -0.94 10.34 6.09
N LEU A 388 -1.63 9.94 7.17
CA LEU A 388 -2.31 10.85 8.09
C LEU A 388 -1.34 11.56 9.05
N CYS A 389 -0.23 10.92 9.41
CA CYS A 389 0.77 11.51 10.31
C CYS A 389 1.99 12.11 9.57
N GLU A 390 1.94 12.21 8.23
CA GLU A 390 3.05 12.69 7.39
C GLU A 390 4.39 11.99 7.73
N GLN A 391 4.37 10.65 7.87
CA GLN A 391 5.54 9.83 8.17
C GLN A 391 5.90 8.93 6.98
N ASP A 392 7.18 8.58 6.86
CA ASP A 392 7.66 7.67 5.81
C ASP A 392 7.16 6.23 5.98
N SER A 393 6.82 5.81 7.21
CA SER A 393 6.42 4.44 7.53
C SER A 393 5.74 4.31 8.89
N GLN A 394 4.92 3.28 9.06
CA GLN A 394 4.36 2.82 10.33
C GLN A 394 5.43 2.46 11.36
N ALA A 395 6.63 2.10 10.91
CA ALA A 395 7.76 1.81 11.80
C ALA A 395 8.11 3.00 12.72
N GLN A 396 7.77 4.23 12.32
CA GLN A 396 7.96 5.44 13.13
C GLN A 396 7.05 5.49 14.38
N ALA A 397 6.05 4.62 14.48
CA ALA A 397 5.22 4.45 15.69
C ALA A 397 5.84 3.49 16.73
N ILE A 398 6.91 2.78 16.37
CA ILE A 398 7.47 1.68 17.16
C ILE A 398 8.83 2.04 17.74
N THR A 399 9.02 1.74 19.03
CA THR A 399 10.34 1.74 19.69
C THR A 399 10.81 0.29 19.85
N VAL A 400 12.01 0.00 19.36
CA VAL A 400 12.72 -1.25 19.67
C VAL A 400 13.55 -1.03 20.94
N THR A 401 13.24 -1.75 22.01
CA THR A 401 13.95 -1.63 23.28
C THR A 401 15.37 -2.20 23.15
N ARG A 402 16.27 -1.83 24.06
CA ARG A 402 17.59 -2.46 24.14
C ARG A 402 17.51 -3.93 24.60
N GLU A 403 18.61 -4.65 24.43
CA GLU A 403 18.74 -6.06 24.81
C GLU A 403 18.50 -6.27 26.32
N LYS A 404 17.73 -7.31 26.66
CA LYS A 404 17.37 -7.66 28.04
C LYS A 404 18.57 -7.92 28.93
N ARG A 405 19.66 -8.47 28.37
CA ARG A 405 20.89 -8.74 29.12
C ARG A 405 21.50 -7.46 29.71
N LEU A 406 21.46 -6.35 28.97
CA LEU A 406 21.95 -5.06 29.44
C LEU A 406 21.08 -4.48 30.58
N ASP A 407 19.77 -4.76 30.57
CA ASP A 407 18.89 -4.40 31.69
C ASP A 407 19.26 -5.16 32.96
N GLN A 408 19.61 -6.45 32.83
CA GLN A 408 20.01 -7.32 33.94
C GLN A 408 21.36 -6.91 34.52
N GLU A 409 22.36 -6.65 33.65
CA GLU A 409 23.69 -6.20 34.06
C GLU A 409 23.66 -4.85 34.78
N LYS A 410 22.76 -3.95 34.38
CA LYS A 410 22.59 -2.63 35.00
C LYS A 410 21.62 -2.62 36.18
N GLY A 411 20.85 -3.70 36.40
CA GLY A 411 19.79 -3.73 37.40
C GLY A 411 18.66 -2.71 37.17
N GLN A 412 18.49 -2.21 35.95
CA GLN A 412 17.51 -1.18 35.61
C GLN A 412 16.96 -1.40 34.21
N THR A 413 15.64 -1.27 34.04
CA THR A 413 14.95 -1.35 32.75
C THR A 413 14.21 -0.05 32.43
N GLN A 414 14.18 0.32 31.15
CA GLN A 414 13.36 1.41 30.62
C GLN A 414 12.11 0.90 29.89
N ARG A 415 11.90 -0.42 29.87
CA ARG A 415 10.73 -1.04 29.24
C ARG A 415 9.46 -0.60 29.95
N ASN A 416 8.43 -0.31 29.18
CA ASN A 416 7.10 -0.04 29.70
C ASN A 416 6.21 -1.28 29.64
N VAL A 417 6.56 -2.26 28.82
CA VAL A 417 5.80 -3.50 28.65
C VAL A 417 6.60 -4.69 29.18
N LEU A 418 6.00 -5.44 30.12
CA LEU A 418 6.61 -6.59 30.77
C LEU A 418 5.76 -7.85 30.53
N MET A 419 6.41 -8.98 30.25
CA MET A 419 5.75 -10.28 30.04
C MET A 419 6.00 -11.20 31.24
N CYS A 420 4.92 -11.70 31.83
CA CYS A 420 4.91 -12.69 32.90
C CYS A 420 4.30 -14.01 32.40
N LYS A 421 5.03 -15.12 32.53
CA LYS A 421 4.54 -16.45 32.18
C LYS A 421 4.05 -17.18 33.43
N VAL A 422 2.78 -17.57 33.42
CA VAL A 422 2.14 -18.34 34.50
C VAL A 422 2.18 -19.82 34.12
N VAL A 423 2.92 -20.61 34.90
CA VAL A 423 3.14 -22.04 34.67
C VAL A 423 2.63 -22.83 35.88
N GLY A 424 2.06 -24.01 35.63
CA GLY A 424 1.53 -24.89 36.66
C GLY A 424 0.78 -26.07 36.04
N ALA A 425 0.48 -27.09 36.86
CA ALA A 425 -0.22 -28.29 36.39
C ALA A 425 -1.62 -27.98 35.80
N ARG A 426 -2.19 -28.93 35.05
CA ARG A 426 -3.56 -28.80 34.55
C ARG A 426 -4.55 -28.72 35.72
N GLY A 427 -5.51 -27.81 35.64
CA GLY A 427 -6.57 -27.67 36.66
C GLY A 427 -6.25 -26.76 37.86
N VAL A 428 -5.02 -26.26 38.00
CA VAL A 428 -4.63 -25.38 39.14
C VAL A 428 -5.20 -23.96 39.10
N GLY A 429 -6.04 -23.63 38.11
CA GLY A 429 -6.69 -22.31 38.01
C GLY A 429 -5.90 -21.23 37.27
N LYS A 430 -4.90 -21.57 36.44
CA LYS A 430 -4.13 -20.59 35.63
C LYS A 430 -5.03 -19.61 34.86
N SER A 431 -6.01 -20.12 34.13
CA SER A 431 -6.93 -19.28 33.35
C SER A 431 -7.77 -18.36 34.24
N SER A 432 -8.22 -18.85 35.41
CA SER A 432 -8.93 -18.01 36.39
C SER A 432 -8.03 -16.90 36.95
N PHE A 433 -6.73 -17.16 37.14
CA PHE A 433 -5.76 -16.14 37.54
C PHE A 433 -5.63 -15.03 36.48
N LEU A 434 -5.51 -15.41 35.20
CA LEU A 434 -5.47 -14.43 34.10
C LEU A 434 -6.75 -13.59 34.04
N GLN A 435 -7.92 -14.21 34.18
CA GLN A 435 -9.20 -13.49 34.13
C GLN A 435 -9.43 -12.59 35.36
N ALA A 436 -8.97 -13.02 36.53
CA ALA A 436 -8.99 -12.18 37.73
C ALA A 436 -8.14 -10.91 37.57
N PHE A 437 -7.04 -10.98 36.80
CA PHE A 437 -6.20 -9.82 36.49
C PHE A 437 -6.92 -8.76 35.63
N LEU A 438 -7.92 -9.16 34.84
CA LEU A 438 -8.80 -8.24 34.11
C LEU A 438 -9.96 -7.71 34.97
N GLY A 439 -10.13 -8.22 36.20
CA GLY A 439 -11.21 -7.86 37.11
C GLY A 439 -12.46 -8.75 37.00
N HIS A 440 -12.42 -9.86 36.25
CA HIS A 440 -13.56 -10.78 36.15
C HIS A 440 -13.69 -11.66 37.39
N SER A 441 -14.93 -11.89 37.83
CA SER A 441 -15.19 -12.81 38.94
C SER A 441 -15.13 -14.26 38.48
N LEU A 442 -14.96 -15.19 39.44
CA LEU A 442 -15.01 -16.64 39.20
C LEU A 442 -16.35 -17.13 38.64
N ARG A 443 -17.43 -16.33 38.77
CA ARG A 443 -18.76 -16.66 38.23
C ARG A 443 -18.83 -16.33 36.73
N ASP A 444 -18.25 -15.21 36.32
CA ASP A 444 -18.21 -14.75 34.93
C ASP A 444 -17.37 -15.69 34.05
N THR A 445 -16.31 -16.25 34.62
CA THR A 445 -15.43 -17.23 33.95
C THR A 445 -16.09 -18.59 33.72
N ARG A 446 -17.14 -18.94 34.50
CA ARG A 446 -17.89 -20.20 34.31
C ARG A 446 -19.02 -20.06 33.30
N ALA A 447 -19.48 -18.83 33.03
CA ALA A 447 -20.62 -18.55 32.16
C ALA A 447 -20.27 -18.47 30.66
N SER A 448 -18.99 -18.41 30.30
CA SER A 448 -18.52 -18.27 28.92
C SER A 448 -17.67 -19.47 28.46
N PRO A 449 -18.30 -20.63 28.15
CA PRO A 449 -17.57 -21.79 27.63
C PRO A 449 -16.94 -21.42 26.28
N GLY A 450 -15.62 -21.24 26.26
CA GLY A 450 -14.84 -20.93 25.07
C GLY A 450 -13.37 -21.23 25.32
N GLU A 451 -12.55 -21.09 24.28
CA GLU A 451 -11.11 -21.31 24.40
C GLU A 451 -10.50 -20.41 25.48
N THR A 452 -9.59 -20.98 26.26
CA THR A 452 -8.91 -20.26 27.34
C THR A 452 -7.95 -19.24 26.75
N PRO A 453 -8.01 -17.95 27.16
CA PRO A 453 -7.13 -16.93 26.62
C PRO A 453 -5.68 -17.26 26.92
N ILE A 454 -4.85 -17.16 25.89
CA ILE A 454 -3.41 -17.46 25.98
C ILE A 454 -2.67 -16.30 26.64
N HIS A 455 -3.14 -15.07 26.42
CA HIS A 455 -2.56 -13.83 26.92
C HIS A 455 -3.66 -12.91 27.46
N VAL A 456 -3.36 -12.20 28.55
CA VAL A 456 -4.14 -11.05 29.03
C VAL A 456 -3.20 -9.88 29.29
N ILE A 457 -3.68 -8.66 29.15
CA ILE A 457 -2.88 -7.45 29.39
C ILE A 457 -3.68 -6.42 30.20
N ASN A 458 -3.01 -5.75 31.12
CA ASN A 458 -3.54 -4.62 31.87
C ASN A 458 -2.38 -3.75 32.37
N THR A 459 -2.67 -2.57 32.92
CA THR A 459 -1.67 -1.73 33.56
C THR A 459 -1.54 -2.05 35.04
N VAL A 460 -0.32 -1.89 35.57
CA VAL A 460 0.03 -2.08 36.97
C VAL A 460 0.92 -0.94 37.45
N LEU A 461 0.79 -0.56 38.72
CA LEU A 461 1.64 0.45 39.34
C LEU A 461 2.87 -0.22 39.96
N VAL A 462 4.07 0.12 39.48
CA VAL A 462 5.35 -0.35 40.03
C VAL A 462 6.16 0.85 40.45
N SER A 463 6.39 1.01 41.76
CA SER A 463 7.17 2.13 42.33
C SER A 463 6.70 3.51 41.87
N GLY A 464 5.37 3.69 41.75
CA GLY A 464 4.76 4.94 41.32
C GLY A 464 4.74 5.18 39.81
N GLN A 465 5.24 4.24 38.99
CA GLN A 465 5.15 4.29 37.53
C GLN A 465 4.11 3.30 37.02
N GLU A 466 3.28 3.73 36.08
CA GLU A 466 2.38 2.84 35.37
C GLU A 466 3.16 2.04 34.32
N LYS A 467 2.95 0.72 34.31
CA LYS A 467 3.57 -0.23 33.37
C LYS A 467 2.52 -1.18 32.83
N TYR A 468 2.68 -1.61 31.58
CA TYR A 468 1.88 -2.67 31.01
C TYR A 468 2.43 -4.03 31.43
N LEU A 469 1.55 -4.89 31.93
CA LEU A 469 1.87 -6.27 32.28
C LEU A 469 1.05 -7.21 31.40
N ILE A 470 1.75 -7.99 30.57
CA ILE A 470 1.18 -9.09 29.81
C ILE A 470 1.35 -10.36 30.64
N VAL A 471 0.27 -11.08 30.88
CA VAL A 471 0.26 -12.36 31.59
C VAL A 471 -0.12 -13.46 30.61
N SER A 472 0.77 -14.44 30.42
CA SER A 472 0.61 -15.54 29.48
C SER A 472 0.49 -16.87 30.21
N ALA A 473 -0.47 -17.71 29.83
CA ALA A 473 -0.59 -19.07 30.36
C ALA A 473 0.29 -20.04 29.55
N GLY A 474 1.29 -20.64 30.19
CA GLY A 474 2.14 -21.67 29.58
C GLY A 474 1.54 -23.08 29.71
N SER A 475 1.71 -23.90 28.67
CA SER A 475 1.69 -25.37 28.80
C SER A 475 2.97 -25.88 29.47
N GLU A 476 2.90 -27.08 30.03
CA GLU A 476 3.99 -27.71 30.80
C GLU A 476 5.36 -27.52 30.14
N ILE A 477 6.33 -27.04 30.92
CA ILE A 477 7.75 -27.16 30.55
C ILE A 477 8.01 -28.67 30.50
N PRO A 478 8.52 -29.25 29.40
CA PRO A 478 9.06 -30.60 29.46
C PRO A 478 10.16 -30.57 30.52
N MET A 479 9.89 -31.22 31.66
CA MET A 479 10.85 -31.36 32.75
C MET A 479 12.08 -32.08 32.20
N CYS A 480 13.12 -31.33 31.85
CA CYS A 480 14.47 -31.89 31.76
C CYS A 480 14.89 -32.28 33.19
N PRO A 481 15.19 -33.56 33.47
CA PRO A 481 15.46 -34.05 34.81
C PRO A 481 16.90 -33.74 35.24
N CYS A 482 17.32 -32.46 35.20
CA CYS A 482 18.71 -32.08 35.50
C CYS A 482 18.88 -31.14 36.69
N HIS A 483 17.83 -30.51 37.21
CA HIS A 483 17.95 -29.56 38.33
C HIS A 483 16.81 -29.69 39.34
N LEU A 484 16.75 -30.85 40.00
CA LEU A 484 16.10 -30.98 41.31
C LEU A 484 17.20 -30.89 42.36
N VAL A 485 17.40 -29.71 42.95
CA VAL A 485 18.07 -29.62 44.24
C VAL A 485 16.99 -29.87 45.29
N ASP A 486 17.08 -31.04 45.90
CA ASP A 486 16.17 -31.52 46.94
C ASP A 486 16.37 -30.68 48.22
N LEU A 487 15.44 -29.77 48.51
CA LEU A 487 15.41 -28.98 49.75
C LEU A 487 14.69 -29.75 50.85
N SER A 488 15.18 -30.95 51.19
CA SER A 488 14.56 -31.79 52.22
C SER A 488 15.53 -32.51 53.15
N GLN A 489 16.72 -31.99 53.46
CA GLN A 489 17.48 -32.47 54.64
C GLN A 489 18.18 -31.33 55.39
N GLY A 490 17.95 -31.29 56.71
CA GLY A 490 18.43 -30.25 57.62
C GLY A 490 19.77 -30.56 58.29
N GLY A 491 20.60 -29.51 58.38
CA GLY A 491 21.65 -29.26 59.39
C GLY A 491 23.03 -29.93 59.20
N PRO A 492 24.10 -29.47 59.91
CA PRO A 492 24.40 -28.14 60.44
C PRO A 492 25.76 -27.58 59.96
N TRP A 493 26.03 -26.33 60.36
CA TRP A 493 27.20 -25.50 60.09
C TRP A 493 28.58 -26.16 60.23
N GLY A 494 29.50 -25.82 59.32
CA GLY A 494 30.95 -25.86 59.55
C GLY A 494 31.80 -26.14 58.30
N GLY A 495 32.81 -25.30 58.03
CA GLY A 495 33.98 -25.72 57.26
C GLY A 495 34.39 -24.83 56.08
N GLN A 496 35.42 -24.02 56.35
CA GLN A 496 36.39 -23.40 55.42
C GLN A 496 36.51 -24.02 54.02
N LEU A 497 36.58 -23.16 52.98
CA LEU A 497 37.39 -23.43 51.79
C LEU A 497 38.16 -22.16 51.37
N LEU A 498 39.47 -22.21 51.66
CA LEU A 498 40.54 -21.51 50.97
C LEU A 498 40.64 -21.97 49.51
N GLY A 499 41.16 -21.11 48.62
CA GLY A 499 41.90 -21.56 47.44
C GLY A 499 41.60 -20.83 46.14
N THR A 500 42.52 -19.97 45.74
CA THR A 500 42.64 -19.20 44.49
C THR A 500 42.69 -20.05 43.20
N PRO A 501 42.47 -19.44 42.01
CA PRO A 501 42.28 -20.13 40.74
C PRO A 501 43.59 -20.44 39.99
N LEU A 502 43.62 -21.59 39.32
CA LEU A 502 44.67 -21.99 38.38
C LEU A 502 44.44 -21.35 37.00
N ARG A 503 45.47 -20.65 36.51
CA ARG A 503 45.66 -20.20 35.12
C ARG A 503 45.78 -21.40 34.16
N ALA A 504 45.21 -21.28 32.96
CA ALA A 504 45.59 -22.07 31.79
C ALA A 504 46.35 -21.19 30.77
N PRO A 505 47.34 -21.74 30.02
CA PRO A 505 48.33 -20.96 29.30
C PRO A 505 47.98 -20.72 27.81
N SER A 506 48.52 -19.63 27.28
CA SER A 506 48.67 -19.29 25.87
C SER A 506 49.86 -20.02 25.24
N VAL A 507 49.72 -20.49 24.00
CA VAL A 507 50.86 -20.85 23.12
C VAL A 507 50.61 -20.26 21.72
N PRO A 508 51.56 -19.50 21.14
CA PRO A 508 51.50 -19.00 19.76
C PRO A 508 52.26 -19.89 18.76
N ALA A 509 52.06 -19.56 17.48
CA ALA A 509 52.48 -20.26 16.27
C ALA A 509 53.97 -20.59 16.12
N MET A 510 54.24 -21.75 15.51
CA MET A 510 55.06 -21.92 14.31
C MET A 510 54.56 -23.11 13.51
#